data_AF-X0VFI9-F1
#
_entry.id   AF-X0VFI9-F1
#
_cell.length_a   1.000
_cell.length_b   1.000
_cell.length_c   1.000
_cell.angle_alpha   90.00
_cell.angle_beta   90.00
_cell.angle_gamma   90.00
#
_symmetry.space_group_name_H-M   'P 1'
#
loop_
_entity.id
_entity.type
_entity.pdbx_description
1 polymer ?
#
loop_
_entity_poly.entity_id
_entity_poly.type
_entity_poly.pdbx_seq_one_letter_code
_entity_poly.pdbx_strand_id
1 'polypeptide(L)'
;FVVPVVLITLIAVGVHTYANWASVSAIAGLILTAGLLLRTGRRGWLVASLVLGVALQALLLVTDTVATQIALPLLKKPNPYSRTLGWKAYAERVGQLAGEIGAPSIVSDDRGEVAALRYYLRRRPLPILSWGTTDSPQFDIAHPLTKDAPQPLLFVTSCPDTDRVQPFYAGVDNLGGFATPASTTGQRGFHAWRLTQPRGAIGILQECSQ
;
A
#
# COMPACT_ATOMS: atom_id res chain seq x y z
N PHE A 1 22.08 -23.01 2.22
CA PHE A 1 21.10 -21.96 1.91
C PHE A 1 20.39 -21.40 3.15
N VAL A 2 20.09 -22.20 4.18
CA VAL A 2 19.50 -21.73 5.44
C VAL A 2 20.32 -20.61 6.11
N VAL A 3 21.65 -20.76 6.18
CA VAL A 3 22.53 -19.75 6.80
C VAL A 3 22.41 -18.36 6.15
N PRO A 4 22.59 -18.18 4.82
CA PRO A 4 22.42 -16.86 4.21
C PRO A 4 20.99 -16.33 4.28
N VAL A 5 19.95 -17.18 4.22
CA VAL A 5 18.55 -16.73 4.37
C VAL A 5 18.27 -16.23 5.79
N VAL A 6 18.70 -16.97 6.81
CA VAL A 6 18.56 -16.55 8.22
C VAL A 6 19.32 -15.25 8.45
N LEU A 7 20.55 -15.14 7.94
CA LEU A 7 21.35 -13.92 8.06
C LEU A 7 20.67 -12.71 7.40
N ILE A 8 20.18 -12.87 6.17
CA ILE A 8 19.44 -11.81 5.44
C ILE A 8 18.16 -11.43 6.17
N THR A 9 17.45 -12.41 6.74
CA THR A 9 16.22 -12.15 7.52
C THR A 9 16.52 -11.35 8.79
N LEU A 10 17.60 -11.70 9.51
CA LEU A 10 18.04 -10.96 10.69
C LEU A 10 18.46 -9.53 10.34
N ILE A 11 19.19 -9.34 9.24
CA ILE A 11 19.59 -8.01 8.76
C ILE A 11 18.35 -7.20 8.33
N ALA A 12 17.39 -7.81 7.65
CA ALA A 12 16.17 -7.14 7.21
C ALA A 12 15.31 -6.65 8.39
N VAL A 13 15.29 -7.41 9.49
CA VAL A 13 14.64 -6.98 10.73
C VAL A 13 15.32 -5.75 11.34
N GLY A 14 16.64 -5.63 11.21
CA GLY A 14 17.42 -4.53 11.81
C GLY A 14 17.52 -3.25 10.97
N VAL A 15 17.56 -3.35 9.63
CA VAL A 15 18.01 -2.24 8.76
C VAL A 15 16.88 -1.62 7.93
N HIS A 16 15.62 -2.05 8.09
CA HIS A 16 14.50 -1.59 7.24
C HIS A 16 14.82 -1.69 5.73
N THR A 17 15.54 -2.73 5.30
CA THR A 17 15.74 -2.98 3.88
C THR A 17 14.42 -3.40 3.26
N TYR A 18 14.10 -2.85 2.08
CA TYR A 18 12.87 -3.24 1.39
C TYR A 18 12.95 -4.72 0.96
N ALA A 19 11.99 -5.53 1.42
CA ALA A 19 11.98 -6.98 1.19
C ALA A 19 11.96 -7.37 -0.31
N ASN A 20 11.58 -6.45 -1.21
CA ASN A 20 11.64 -6.66 -2.66
C ASN A 20 13.06 -6.89 -3.18
N TRP A 21 14.11 -6.38 -2.51
CA TRP A 21 15.50 -6.59 -2.93
C TRP A 21 15.96 -8.04 -2.74
N ALA A 22 15.54 -8.68 -1.63
CA ALA A 22 15.88 -10.07 -1.36
C ALA A 22 15.04 -11.08 -2.16
N SER A 23 13.92 -10.63 -2.75
CA SER A 23 12.95 -11.52 -3.40
C SER A 23 13.52 -12.20 -4.66
N VAL A 24 14.38 -11.51 -5.42
CA VAL A 24 14.95 -12.05 -6.66
C VAL A 24 15.96 -13.17 -6.38
N SER A 25 16.79 -13.02 -5.34
CA SER A 25 17.75 -14.05 -4.95
C SER A 25 17.08 -15.28 -4.32
N ALA A 26 15.89 -15.10 -3.73
CA ALA A 26 15.12 -16.21 -3.15
C ALA A 26 14.75 -17.26 -4.21
N ILE A 27 14.35 -16.87 -5.41
CA ILE A 27 13.96 -17.81 -6.48
C ILE A 27 15.14 -18.69 -6.89
N ALA A 28 16.28 -18.07 -7.24
CA ALA A 28 17.50 -18.80 -7.60
C ALA A 28 17.97 -19.72 -6.46
N GLY A 29 17.87 -19.22 -5.23
CA GLY A 29 18.18 -19.96 -4.03
C GLY A 29 17.32 -21.20 -3.76
N LEU A 30 16.01 -21.08 -4.01
CA LEU A 30 15.06 -22.19 -3.90
C LEU A 30 15.38 -23.29 -4.92
N ILE A 31 15.63 -22.91 -6.19
CA ILE A 31 15.99 -23.85 -7.26
C ILE A 31 17.28 -24.60 -6.92
N LEU A 32 18.33 -23.86 -6.53
CA LEU A 32 19.62 -24.45 -6.15
C LEU A 32 19.47 -25.39 -4.96
N THR A 33 18.72 -25.00 -3.93
CA THR A 33 18.51 -25.82 -2.73
C THR A 33 17.75 -27.10 -3.05
N ALA A 34 16.67 -27.01 -3.84
CA ALA A 34 15.93 -28.18 -4.28
C ALA A 34 16.81 -29.14 -5.09
N GLY A 35 17.57 -28.61 -6.05
CA GLY A 35 18.52 -29.40 -6.85
C GLY A 35 19.58 -30.09 -5.99
N LEU A 36 20.14 -29.38 -5.01
CA LEU A 36 21.14 -29.95 -4.09
C LEU A 36 20.55 -31.06 -3.22
N LEU A 37 19.34 -30.88 -2.69
CA LEU A 37 18.66 -31.89 -1.87
C LEU A 37 18.33 -33.15 -2.68
N LEU A 38 17.91 -33.00 -3.94
CA LEU A 38 17.68 -34.13 -4.85
C LEU A 38 19.00 -34.85 -5.18
N ARG A 39 20.05 -34.10 -5.55
CA ARG A 39 21.36 -34.67 -5.90
C ARG A 39 22.04 -35.40 -4.74
N THR A 40 21.82 -34.95 -3.51
CA THR A 40 22.40 -35.56 -2.30
C THR A 40 21.51 -36.65 -1.68
N GLY A 41 20.42 -37.06 -2.35
CA GLY A 41 19.51 -38.09 -1.87
C GLY A 41 18.67 -37.68 -0.65
N ARG A 42 18.67 -36.40 -0.28
CA ARG A 42 17.98 -35.85 0.91
C ARG A 42 16.51 -35.51 0.63
N ARG A 43 15.80 -36.41 -0.05
CA ARG A 43 14.40 -36.19 -0.48
C ARG A 43 13.45 -35.91 0.70
N GLY A 44 13.71 -36.50 1.87
CA GLY A 44 12.93 -36.24 3.08
C GLY A 44 12.93 -34.75 3.49
N TRP A 45 14.07 -34.06 3.37
CA TRP A 45 14.17 -32.63 3.66
C TRP A 45 13.41 -31.77 2.65
N LEU A 46 13.45 -32.16 1.38
CA LEU A 46 12.68 -31.49 0.33
C LEU A 46 11.17 -31.62 0.62
N VAL A 47 10.70 -32.83 0.94
CA VAL A 47 9.30 -33.08 1.31
C VAL A 47 8.93 -32.29 2.57
N ALA A 48 9.76 -32.29 3.61
CA ALA A 48 9.51 -31.53 4.82
C ALA A 48 9.37 -30.02 4.55
N SER A 49 10.23 -29.44 3.69
CA SER A 49 10.11 -28.03 3.30
C SER A 49 8.81 -27.74 2.52
N LEU A 50 8.39 -28.66 1.64
CA LEU A 50 7.12 -28.52 0.91
C LEU A 50 5.92 -28.61 1.85
N VAL A 51 5.91 -29.60 2.75
CA VAL A 51 4.84 -29.78 3.75
C VAL A 51 4.75 -28.55 4.65
N LEU A 52 5.89 -28.02 5.12
CA LEU A 52 5.92 -26.80 5.91
C LEU A 52 5.37 -25.60 5.12
N GLY A 53 5.76 -25.44 3.85
CA GLY A 53 5.27 -24.38 2.98
C GLY A 53 3.75 -24.44 2.78
N VAL A 54 3.22 -25.63 2.49
CA VAL A 54 1.77 -25.86 2.36
C VAL A 54 1.04 -25.61 3.68
N ALA A 55 1.58 -26.09 4.81
CA ALA A 55 1.00 -25.85 6.12
C ALA A 55 0.96 -24.36 6.47
N LEU A 56 2.02 -23.59 6.17
CA LEU A 56 2.04 -22.14 6.35
C LEU A 56 1.05 -21.42 5.44
N GLN A 57 0.91 -21.83 4.18
CA GLN A 57 -0.11 -21.27 3.28
C GLN A 57 -1.53 -21.55 3.77
N ALA A 58 -1.81 -22.78 4.19
CA ALA A 58 -3.10 -23.15 4.77
C ALA A 58 -3.39 -22.34 6.05
N LEU A 59 -2.38 -22.19 6.92
CA LEU A 59 -2.48 -21.36 8.11
C LEU A 59 -2.85 -19.92 7.76
N LEU A 60 -2.16 -19.31 6.78
CA LEU A 60 -2.43 -17.95 6.33
C LEU A 60 -3.86 -17.76 5.80
N LEU A 61 -4.37 -18.75 5.05
CA LEU A 61 -5.75 -18.72 4.55
C LEU A 61 -6.77 -18.80 5.69
N VAL A 62 -6.52 -19.63 6.70
CA VAL A 62 -7.39 -19.73 7.87
C VAL A 62 -7.35 -18.43 8.67
N THR A 63 -6.15 -17.90 8.94
CA THR A 63 -6.01 -16.67 9.74
C THR A 63 -6.55 -15.43 9.03
N ASP A 64 -6.64 -15.42 7.70
CA ASP A 64 -7.28 -14.34 6.94
C ASP A 64 -8.76 -14.17 7.31
N THR A 65 -9.48 -15.26 7.61
CA THR A 65 -10.90 -15.22 7.99
C THR A 65 -11.17 -14.53 9.33
N VAL A 66 -10.14 -14.47 10.19
CA VAL A 66 -10.18 -13.84 11.52
C VAL A 66 -9.17 -12.69 11.63
N ALA A 67 -8.69 -12.16 10.50
CA ALA A 67 -7.58 -11.21 10.43
C ALA A 67 -7.77 -9.97 11.32
N THR A 68 -9.00 -9.47 11.44
CA THR A 68 -9.31 -8.31 12.27
C THR A 68 -9.10 -8.59 13.76
N GLN A 69 -9.33 -9.84 14.20
CA GLN A 69 -9.37 -10.28 15.60
C GLN A 69 -8.00 -10.75 16.13
N ILE A 70 -7.02 -10.98 15.25
CA ILE A 70 -5.70 -11.46 15.67
C ILE A 70 -4.95 -10.35 16.40
N ALA A 71 -4.56 -10.63 17.64
CA ALA A 71 -3.74 -9.74 18.46
C ALA A 71 -2.59 -10.53 19.12
N LEU A 72 -1.36 -10.13 18.82
CA LEU A 72 -0.12 -10.67 19.38
C LEU A 72 0.39 -9.67 20.44
N PRO A 73 0.19 -9.95 21.74
CA PRO A 73 0.43 -8.97 22.81
C PRO A 73 1.90 -8.55 22.97
N LEU A 74 2.83 -9.34 22.42
CA LEU A 74 4.28 -9.07 22.49
C LEU A 74 4.77 -8.11 21.39
N LEU A 75 3.92 -7.71 20.44
CA LEU A 75 4.31 -6.82 19.33
C LEU A 75 3.87 -5.39 19.59
N LYS A 76 4.72 -4.41 19.21
CA LYS A 76 4.38 -2.96 19.22
C LYS A 76 3.09 -2.66 18.44
N LYS A 77 2.85 -3.41 17.36
CA LYS A 77 1.59 -3.40 16.60
C LYS A 77 0.94 -4.78 16.79
N PRO A 78 -0.05 -4.92 17.69
CA PRO A 78 -0.56 -6.23 18.10
C PRO A 78 -1.16 -7.01 16.95
N ASN A 79 -1.83 -6.33 16.00
CA ASN A 79 -2.40 -6.99 14.84
C ASN A 79 -1.42 -6.97 13.65
N PRO A 80 -0.84 -8.11 13.21
CA PRO A 80 0.06 -8.17 12.07
C PRO A 80 -0.62 -7.87 10.72
N TYR A 81 -1.94 -8.05 10.62
CA TYR A 81 -2.75 -7.73 9.45
C TYR A 81 -3.10 -6.25 9.33
N SER A 82 -2.80 -5.43 10.33
CA SER A 82 -3.16 -4.00 10.32
C SER A 82 -2.64 -3.22 9.10
N ARG A 83 -1.56 -3.71 8.47
CA ARG A 83 -1.02 -3.14 7.22
C ARG A 83 -1.81 -3.51 5.96
N THR A 84 -2.58 -4.59 5.98
CA THR A 84 -3.30 -5.13 4.80
C THR A 84 -4.81 -4.92 4.89
N LEU A 85 -5.35 -4.60 6.07
CA LEU A 85 -6.77 -4.32 6.29
C LEU A 85 -7.18 -2.92 5.83
N GLY A 86 -8.47 -2.76 5.52
CA GLY A 86 -9.10 -1.46 5.25
C GLY A 86 -8.96 -0.94 3.82
N TRP A 87 -7.98 -1.41 3.04
CA TRP A 87 -7.70 -0.88 1.70
C TRP A 87 -8.83 -1.04 0.66
N LYS A 88 -9.59 -2.15 0.74
CA LYS A 88 -10.76 -2.35 -0.12
C LYS A 88 -11.85 -1.34 0.21
N ALA A 89 -12.19 -1.20 1.49
CA ALA A 89 -13.19 -0.26 1.97
C ALA A 89 -12.79 1.19 1.67
N TYR A 90 -11.50 1.52 1.80
CA TYR A 90 -10.93 2.80 1.36
C TYR A 90 -11.25 3.06 -0.11
N ALA A 91 -10.82 2.17 -1.00
CA ALA A 91 -11.00 2.37 -2.43
C ALA A 91 -12.48 2.40 -2.85
N GLU A 92 -13.33 1.58 -2.23
CA GLU A 92 -14.78 1.59 -2.46
C GLU A 92 -15.40 2.93 -2.05
N ARG A 93 -15.05 3.47 -0.88
CA ARG A 93 -15.55 4.78 -0.42
C ARG A 93 -15.06 5.91 -1.32
N VAL A 94 -13.78 5.90 -1.72
CA VAL A 94 -13.24 6.91 -2.65
C VAL A 94 -13.92 6.82 -4.01
N GLY A 95 -14.14 5.61 -4.53
CA GLY A 95 -14.86 5.40 -5.79
C GLY A 95 -16.34 5.80 -5.75
N GLN A 96 -16.99 5.70 -4.59
CA GLN A 96 -18.34 6.24 -4.37
C GLN A 96 -18.32 7.76 -4.38
N LEU A 97 -17.42 8.38 -3.60
CA LEU A 97 -17.28 9.83 -3.51
C LEU A 97 -16.96 10.47 -4.85
N ALA A 98 -16.10 9.84 -5.66
CA ALA A 98 -15.80 10.28 -7.02
C ALA A 98 -17.06 10.31 -7.89
N GLY A 99 -17.94 9.31 -7.74
CA GLY A 99 -19.24 9.29 -8.42
C GLY A 99 -20.21 10.35 -7.90
N GLU A 100 -20.27 10.54 -6.58
CA GLU A 100 -21.13 11.54 -5.93
C GLU A 100 -20.84 12.96 -6.40
N ILE A 101 -19.56 13.32 -6.55
CA ILE A 101 -19.14 14.67 -6.98
C ILE A 101 -18.90 14.78 -8.49
N GLY A 102 -19.06 13.68 -9.23
CA GLY A 102 -18.76 13.63 -10.67
C GLY A 102 -17.30 13.93 -11.01
N ALA A 103 -16.35 13.53 -10.17
CA ALA A 103 -14.93 13.73 -10.42
C ALA A 103 -14.40 12.73 -11.47
N PRO A 104 -13.93 13.19 -12.64
CA PRO A 104 -13.34 12.31 -13.64
C PRO A 104 -11.97 11.77 -13.25
N SER A 105 -11.29 12.32 -12.23
CA SER A 105 -9.97 11.85 -11.78
C SER A 105 -9.86 11.79 -10.27
N ILE A 106 -9.12 10.80 -9.77
CA ILE A 106 -8.79 10.64 -8.35
C ILE A 106 -7.29 10.83 -8.16
N VAL A 107 -6.91 11.56 -7.12
CA VAL A 107 -5.53 11.88 -6.77
C VAL A 107 -5.26 11.48 -5.33
N SER A 108 -4.10 10.89 -5.07
CA SER A 108 -3.55 10.71 -3.72
C SER A 108 -2.05 10.97 -3.72
N ASP A 109 -1.51 11.34 -2.56
CA ASP A 109 -0.11 11.67 -2.32
C ASP A 109 0.68 10.53 -1.66
N ASP A 110 0.03 9.43 -1.31
CA ASP A 110 0.69 8.24 -0.74
C ASP A 110 0.74 7.06 -1.73
N ARG A 111 1.90 6.39 -1.78
CA ARG A 111 2.11 5.24 -2.66
C ARG A 111 1.16 4.08 -2.35
N GLY A 112 0.89 3.81 -1.08
CA GLY A 112 0.00 2.72 -0.65
C GLY A 112 -1.45 3.00 -1.02
N GLU A 113 -1.89 4.24 -0.80
CA GLU A 113 -3.21 4.74 -1.21
C GLU A 113 -3.43 4.63 -2.72
N VAL A 114 -2.49 5.16 -3.52
CA VAL A 114 -2.53 5.08 -4.99
C VAL A 114 -2.58 3.62 -5.46
N ALA A 115 -1.75 2.74 -4.88
CA ALA A 115 -1.75 1.33 -5.22
C ALA A 115 -3.08 0.64 -4.88
N ALA A 116 -3.67 0.93 -3.72
CA ALA A 116 -4.97 0.42 -3.32
C ALA A 116 -6.08 0.87 -4.27
N LEU A 117 -6.11 2.16 -4.63
CA LEU A 117 -7.09 2.70 -5.59
C LEU A 117 -6.98 2.01 -6.94
N ARG A 118 -5.79 1.91 -7.52
CA ARG A 118 -5.62 1.23 -8.81
C ARG A 118 -6.01 -0.23 -8.76
N TYR A 119 -5.64 -0.94 -7.69
CA TYR A 119 -5.96 -2.35 -7.58
C TYR A 119 -7.47 -2.58 -7.44
N TYR A 120 -8.13 -1.90 -6.51
CA TYR A 120 -9.54 -2.16 -6.21
C TYR A 120 -10.49 -1.47 -7.21
N LEU A 121 -10.10 -0.34 -7.81
CA LEU A 121 -10.87 0.35 -8.85
C LEU A 121 -10.45 -0.03 -10.28
N ARG A 122 -9.60 -1.06 -10.48
CA ARG A 122 -9.11 -1.51 -11.80
C ARG A 122 -10.16 -1.76 -12.89
N ARG A 123 -11.43 -1.95 -12.51
CA ARG A 123 -12.55 -2.16 -13.43
C ARG A 123 -13.30 -0.88 -13.79
N ARG A 124 -12.97 0.26 -13.16
CA ARG A 124 -13.57 1.56 -13.44
C ARG A 124 -12.63 2.36 -14.37
N PRO A 125 -13.17 3.05 -15.39
CA PRO A 125 -12.37 3.90 -16.27
C PRO A 125 -12.09 5.26 -15.62
N LEU A 126 -11.48 5.27 -14.43
CA LEU A 126 -11.12 6.48 -13.69
C LEU A 126 -9.60 6.59 -13.60
N PRO A 127 -8.97 7.65 -14.15
CA PRO A 127 -7.56 7.91 -13.92
C PRO A 127 -7.27 8.09 -12.42
N ILE A 128 -6.37 7.25 -11.92
CA ILE A 128 -5.80 7.37 -10.56
C ILE A 128 -4.40 7.95 -10.70
N LEU A 129 -4.22 9.17 -10.24
CA LEU A 129 -3.01 9.96 -10.40
C LEU A 129 -2.27 10.08 -9.07
N SER A 130 -0.94 10.11 -9.13
CA SER A 130 -0.07 10.28 -7.97
C SER A 130 0.42 11.71 -7.86
N TRP A 131 0.22 12.33 -6.69
CA TRP A 131 0.86 13.60 -6.38
C TRP A 131 2.20 13.33 -5.68
N GLY A 132 3.31 13.71 -6.31
CA GLY A 132 4.63 13.58 -5.67
C GLY A 132 4.77 14.48 -4.44
N THR A 133 5.37 13.95 -3.38
CA THR A 133 5.65 14.64 -2.11
C THR A 133 7.16 14.86 -1.92
N THR A 134 7.57 15.70 -0.98
CA THR A 134 8.99 15.97 -0.72
C THR A 134 9.79 14.71 -0.35
N ASP A 135 9.19 13.79 0.40
CA ASP A 135 9.79 12.52 0.82
C ASP A 135 9.75 11.44 -0.29
N SER A 136 8.82 11.56 -1.23
CA SER A 136 8.64 10.60 -2.32
C SER A 136 8.32 11.29 -3.65
N PRO A 137 9.22 12.13 -4.18
CA PRO A 137 8.88 13.01 -5.30
C PRO A 137 8.64 12.25 -6.61
N GLN A 138 9.08 10.99 -6.71
CA GLN A 138 9.06 10.17 -7.92
C GLN A 138 8.54 8.76 -7.66
N PHE A 139 7.66 8.56 -6.66
CA PHE A 139 7.17 7.21 -6.35
C PHE A 139 6.38 6.56 -7.49
N ASP A 140 5.84 7.39 -8.39
CA ASP A 140 5.07 6.95 -9.54
C ASP A 140 5.26 7.88 -10.74
N ILE A 141 6.20 7.49 -11.58
CA ILE A 141 6.60 8.20 -12.81
C ILE A 141 5.58 7.94 -13.94
N ALA A 142 4.82 6.86 -13.86
CA ALA A 142 3.95 6.42 -14.95
C ALA A 142 2.61 7.19 -14.97
N HIS A 143 2.12 7.63 -13.82
CA HIS A 143 0.82 8.31 -13.71
C HIS A 143 0.89 9.54 -12.78
N PRO A 144 1.81 10.49 -13.03
CA PRO A 144 1.92 11.69 -12.21
C PRO A 144 0.69 12.57 -12.37
N LEU A 145 0.32 13.28 -11.32
CA LEU A 145 -0.61 14.40 -11.43
C LEU A 145 0.04 15.50 -12.27
N THR A 146 -0.61 15.86 -13.37
CA THR A 146 -0.22 16.99 -14.22
C THR A 146 -1.32 18.03 -14.25
N LYS A 147 -0.98 19.24 -14.72
CA LYS A 147 -1.95 20.35 -14.85
C LYS A 147 -3.11 20.04 -15.81
N ASP A 148 -2.93 19.07 -16.71
CA ASP A 148 -3.89 18.68 -17.74
C ASP A 148 -4.86 17.59 -17.25
N ALA A 149 -4.79 17.22 -15.97
CA ALA A 149 -5.69 16.23 -15.38
C ALA A 149 -7.17 16.67 -15.49
N PRO A 150 -8.08 15.78 -15.94
CA PRO A 150 -9.51 16.10 -16.04
C PRO A 150 -10.09 16.55 -14.70
N GLN A 151 -10.79 17.70 -14.71
CA GLN A 151 -11.38 18.32 -13.53
C GLN A 151 -12.89 18.08 -13.41
N PRO A 152 -13.48 18.15 -12.20
CA PRO A 152 -12.82 18.37 -10.90
C PRO A 152 -12.02 17.15 -10.42
N LEU A 153 -10.99 17.38 -9.61
CA LEU A 153 -10.23 16.28 -9.00
C LEU A 153 -10.84 15.90 -7.66
N LEU A 154 -10.94 14.60 -7.40
CA LEU A 154 -11.09 14.09 -6.03
C LEU A 154 -9.69 13.85 -5.46
N PHE A 155 -9.25 14.71 -4.53
CA PHE A 155 -8.02 14.50 -3.79
C PHE A 155 -8.32 13.80 -2.46
N VAL A 156 -7.57 12.73 -2.17
CA VAL A 156 -7.68 11.96 -0.94
C VAL A 156 -6.31 11.79 -0.34
N THR A 157 -6.17 12.09 0.95
CA THR A 157 -4.93 11.89 1.70
C THR A 157 -5.22 11.56 3.17
N SER A 158 -4.25 10.96 3.84
CA SER A 158 -4.24 10.83 5.30
C SER A 158 -3.84 12.12 6.04
N CYS A 159 -3.34 13.14 5.33
CA CYS A 159 -2.93 14.40 5.94
C CYS A 159 -4.07 15.45 5.98
N PRO A 160 -4.50 15.97 7.15
CA PRO A 160 -5.59 16.94 7.22
C PRO A 160 -5.23 18.36 6.75
N ASP A 161 -3.93 18.68 6.64
CA ASP A 161 -3.44 20.02 6.35
C ASP A 161 -3.67 20.40 4.87
N THR A 162 -4.52 21.41 4.65
CA THR A 162 -4.86 21.93 3.32
C THR A 162 -3.92 23.00 2.81
N ASP A 163 -3.06 23.58 3.66
CA ASP A 163 -2.19 24.69 3.27
C ASP A 163 -1.13 24.23 2.25
N ARG A 164 -0.80 22.93 2.25
CA ARG A 164 0.00 22.30 1.19
C ARG A 164 -0.65 22.35 -0.20
N VAL A 165 -1.99 22.41 -0.28
CA VAL A 165 -2.75 22.27 -1.54
C VAL A 165 -3.09 23.63 -2.17
N GLN A 166 -3.37 24.63 -1.34
CA GLN A 166 -3.77 25.98 -1.75
C GLN A 166 -2.80 26.69 -2.73
N PRO A 167 -1.46 26.46 -2.68
CA PRO A 167 -0.53 27.00 -3.66
C PRO A 167 -0.79 26.51 -5.09
N PHE A 168 -1.39 25.33 -5.25
CA PHE A 168 -1.59 24.67 -6.55
C PHE A 168 -3.02 24.80 -7.08
N TYR A 169 -4.03 24.90 -6.20
CA TYR A 169 -5.43 25.00 -6.58
C TYR A 169 -6.11 26.17 -5.86
N ALA A 170 -6.95 26.92 -6.58
CA ALA A 170 -7.73 27.99 -5.98
C ALA A 170 -9.01 27.48 -5.31
N GLY A 171 -9.66 26.46 -5.89
CA GLY A 171 -10.83 25.81 -5.31
C GLY A 171 -10.42 24.55 -4.55
N VAL A 172 -10.56 24.57 -3.22
CA VAL A 172 -10.28 23.45 -2.32
C VAL A 172 -11.50 23.25 -1.43
N ASP A 173 -12.48 22.48 -1.91
CA ASP A 173 -13.71 22.24 -1.15
C ASP A 173 -13.55 21.00 -0.28
N ASN A 174 -13.79 21.12 1.03
CA ASN A 174 -13.73 20.00 1.96
C ASN A 174 -14.95 19.08 1.78
N LEU A 175 -14.71 17.80 1.49
CA LEU A 175 -15.74 16.77 1.35
C LEU A 175 -15.91 15.92 2.62
N GLY A 176 -15.14 16.24 3.67
CA GLY A 176 -15.14 15.57 4.96
C GLY A 176 -14.06 14.51 5.10
N GLY A 177 -13.94 14.00 6.33
CA GLY A 177 -13.10 12.86 6.66
C GLY A 177 -13.88 11.55 6.66
N PHE A 178 -13.20 10.45 6.39
CA PHE A 178 -13.74 9.11 6.56
C PHE A 178 -12.67 8.17 7.11
N ALA A 179 -13.10 7.06 7.69
CA ALA A 179 -12.18 6.10 8.28
C ALA A 179 -12.49 4.68 7.82
N THR A 180 -11.45 3.84 7.77
CA THR A 180 -11.56 2.44 7.40
C THR A 180 -11.03 1.54 8.50
N PRO A 181 -11.61 0.36 8.72
CA PRO A 181 -11.13 -0.57 9.75
C PRO A 181 -9.70 -1.03 9.45
N ALA A 182 -8.80 -0.85 10.42
CA ALA A 182 -7.40 -1.30 10.37
C ALA A 182 -7.10 -2.41 11.40
N SER A 183 -7.95 -2.61 12.41
CA SER A 183 -7.98 -3.77 13.32
C SER A 183 -9.34 -3.84 14.04
N THR A 184 -9.51 -4.70 15.05
CA THR A 184 -10.73 -4.71 15.91
C THR A 184 -11.03 -3.35 16.53
N THR A 185 -10.00 -2.57 16.87
CA THR A 185 -10.14 -1.29 17.60
C THR A 185 -9.48 -0.12 16.88
N GLY A 186 -8.67 -0.38 15.86
CA GLY A 186 -7.93 0.62 15.10
C GLY A 186 -8.63 0.98 13.80
N GLN A 187 -8.62 2.26 13.46
CA GLN A 187 -9.07 2.77 12.17
C GLN A 187 -7.96 3.55 11.49
N ARG A 188 -8.05 3.64 10.16
CA ARG A 188 -7.22 4.51 9.33
C ARG A 188 -8.09 5.66 8.83
N GLY A 189 -7.78 6.86 9.29
CA GLY A 189 -8.46 8.09 8.86
C GLY A 189 -7.92 8.60 7.54
N PHE A 190 -8.81 9.20 6.76
CA PHE A 190 -8.55 9.85 5.50
C PHE A 190 -9.41 11.09 5.40
N HIS A 191 -8.99 12.00 4.55
CA HIS A 191 -9.66 13.26 4.27
C HIS A 191 -9.82 13.37 2.75
N ALA A 192 -10.94 13.95 2.33
CA ALA A 192 -11.26 14.12 0.93
C ALA A 192 -11.56 15.58 0.62
N TRP A 193 -11.04 16.04 -0.52
CA TRP A 193 -11.27 17.38 -1.04
C TRP A 193 -11.59 17.33 -2.53
N ARG A 194 -12.43 18.26 -2.95
CA ARG A 194 -12.63 18.54 -4.36
C ARG A 194 -11.69 19.67 -4.75
N LEU A 195 -10.81 19.41 -5.73
CA LEU A 195 -9.89 20.41 -6.24
C LEU A 195 -10.34 20.92 -7.61
N THR A 196 -10.37 22.24 -7.76
CA THR A 196 -10.72 22.93 -9.00
C THR A 196 -9.84 24.17 -9.19
N GLN A 197 -9.82 24.70 -10.42
CA GLN A 197 -9.11 25.95 -10.75
C GLN A 197 -7.61 25.85 -10.45
N PRO A 198 -6.84 25.11 -11.26
CA PRO A 198 -5.41 24.92 -11.04
C PRO A 198 -4.70 26.26 -11.27
N ARG A 199 -3.80 26.64 -10.37
CA ARG A 199 -3.08 27.92 -10.43
C ARG A 199 -1.90 27.92 -11.40
N GLY A 200 -1.51 26.74 -11.93
CA GLY A 200 -0.40 26.62 -12.87
C GLY A 200 0.18 25.21 -12.90
N ALA A 201 1.51 25.12 -12.95
CA ALA A 201 2.22 23.85 -12.92
C ALA A 201 1.98 23.14 -11.56
N ILE A 202 1.73 21.84 -11.61
CA ILE A 202 1.65 20.99 -10.42
C ILE A 202 3.08 20.68 -9.98
N GLY A 203 3.44 21.10 -8.77
CA GLY A 203 4.73 20.86 -8.16
C GLY A 203 4.69 19.75 -7.13
N ILE A 204 5.78 19.65 -6.36
CA ILE A 204 5.89 18.70 -5.24
C ILE A 204 5.08 19.21 -4.05
N LEU A 205 4.26 18.32 -3.48
CA LEU A 205 3.47 18.59 -2.30
C LEU A 205 4.38 18.59 -1.06
N GLN A 206 4.22 19.58 -0.18
CA GLN A 206 5.00 19.68 1.05
C GLN A 206 4.66 18.55 2.03
N GLU A 207 5.58 18.26 2.96
CA GLU A 207 5.36 17.22 3.97
C GLU A 207 4.20 17.52 4.90
N CYS A 208 3.59 16.44 5.39
CA CYS A 208 2.76 16.32 6.59
C CYS A 208 2.96 17.34 7.74
N SER A 209 2.41 18.57 7.76
CA SER A 209 2.52 19.37 8.99
C SER A 209 1.55 18.78 10.01
N GLN A 210 2.08 18.06 11.00
CA GLN A 210 1.30 17.51 12.12
C GLN A 210 0.96 18.58 13.15
#